data_AF-V7I8L5-F1
#
_entry.id   AF-V7I8L5-F1
#
_cell.length_a   1.000
_cell.length_b   1.000
_cell.length_c   1.000
_cell.angle_alpha   90.00
_cell.angle_beta   90.00
_cell.angle_gamma   90.00
#
_symmetry.space_group_name_H-M   'P 1'
#
loop_
_entity.id
_entity.type
_entity.pdbx_description
1 polymer ?
#
loop_
_entity_poly.entity_id
_entity_poly.type
_entity_poly.pdbx_seq_one_letter_code
_entity_poly.pdbx_strand_id
1 'polypeptide(L)'
;MPNFYDKQSRERIEMINQALSMKHRSQPYDFSNIEDIKDAFMYTVAEYMDFKNYSSDLGELLEKYDESMEYYYPVTWLDNPDDSDKHDKKVLKAYSSLRKAGDDMQFLARRSENEVIKLISHLLSGSKEFRIGILGKAYIYDEEKMSEIIDSSFDITDTYSVEQSRDSFVELMDEHFDVED
;
A
#
# COMPACT_ATOMS: atom_id res chain seq x y z
N MET A 1 -6.58 -15.94 16.42
CA MET A 1 -5.62 -15.53 15.38
C MET A 1 -4.25 -16.11 15.72
N PRO A 2 -3.52 -16.70 14.75
CA PRO A 2 -2.16 -17.14 14.97
C PRO A 2 -1.28 -15.93 15.33
N ASN A 3 -0.30 -16.12 16.22
CA ASN A 3 0.62 -15.06 16.65
C ASN A 3 1.32 -14.46 15.42
N PHE A 4 1.15 -13.15 15.20
CA PHE A 4 1.65 -12.41 14.04
C PHE A 4 3.18 -12.49 13.89
N TYR A 5 3.89 -12.61 15.02
CA TYR A 5 5.34 -12.78 15.08
C TYR A 5 5.73 -13.93 16.03
N ASP A 6 6.76 -14.68 15.66
CA ASP A 6 7.43 -15.58 16.60
C ASP A 6 8.09 -14.78 17.73
N LYS A 7 8.51 -15.47 18.80
CA LYS A 7 9.08 -14.82 19.99
C LYS A 7 10.29 -13.95 19.64
N GLN A 8 11.16 -14.44 18.76
CA GLN A 8 12.39 -13.75 18.38
C GLN A 8 12.10 -12.46 17.61
N SER A 9 11.11 -12.49 16.73
CA SER A 9 10.68 -11.33 15.94
C SER A 9 10.07 -10.25 16.84
N ARG A 10 9.31 -10.64 17.87
CA ARG A 10 8.76 -9.69 18.87
C ARG A 10 9.85 -8.98 19.65
N GLU A 11 10.83 -9.73 20.16
CA GLU A 11 11.98 -9.18 20.89
C GLU A 11 12.73 -8.15 20.03
N ARG A 12 12.91 -8.42 18.73
CA ARG A 12 13.56 -7.48 17.81
C ARG A 12 12.74 -6.22 17.57
N ILE A 13 11.42 -6.33 17.43
CA ILE A 13 10.53 -5.17 17.26
C ILE A 13 10.56 -4.29 18.51
N GLU A 14 10.52 -4.90 19.70
CA GLU A 14 10.63 -4.18 20.97
C GLU A 14 11.97 -3.46 21.12
N MET A 15 13.07 -4.07 20.66
CA MET A 15 14.36 -3.40 20.60
C MET A 15 14.36 -2.19 19.65
N ILE A 16 13.76 -2.31 18.47
CA ILE A 16 13.66 -1.19 17.51
C ILE A 16 12.84 -0.05 18.10
N ASN A 17 11.70 -0.35 18.73
CA ASN A 17 10.87 0.65 19.39
C ASN A 17 11.64 1.43 20.46
N GLN A 18 12.41 0.73 21.29
CA GLN A 18 13.24 1.36 22.32
C GLN A 18 14.38 2.20 21.71
N ALA A 19 15.05 1.70 20.68
CA ALA A 19 16.22 2.35 20.09
C ALA A 19 15.85 3.59 19.27
N LEU A 20 14.74 3.54 18.52
CA LEU A 20 14.34 4.57 17.58
C LEU A 20 13.16 5.41 18.08
N SER A 21 12.71 5.19 19.32
CA SER A 21 11.49 5.80 19.88
C SER A 21 10.27 5.60 18.98
N MET A 22 10.20 4.44 18.32
CA MET A 22 9.11 4.04 17.43
C MET A 22 8.06 3.24 18.20
N LYS A 23 6.89 3.05 17.58
CA LYS A 23 5.75 2.32 18.14
C LYS A 23 5.29 1.17 17.23
N HIS A 24 6.22 0.46 16.61
CA HIS A 24 5.90 -0.73 15.83
C HIS A 24 5.28 -1.81 16.71
N ARG A 25 4.30 -2.54 16.18
CA ARG A 25 3.60 -3.54 16.97
C ARG A 25 4.37 -4.84 17.07
N SER A 26 4.49 -5.40 18.28
CA SER A 26 4.94 -6.77 18.50
C SER A 26 3.79 -7.77 18.70
N GLN A 27 2.54 -7.30 18.79
CA GLN A 27 1.34 -8.12 19.02
C GLN A 27 0.22 -7.76 18.01
N PRO A 28 -0.73 -8.68 17.74
CA PRO A 28 -1.89 -8.41 16.86
C PRO A 28 -2.76 -7.25 17.33
N TYR A 29 -3.59 -6.71 16.44
CA TYR A 29 -4.66 -5.75 16.79
C TYR A 29 -5.77 -6.44 17.59
N ASP A 30 -6.21 -5.78 18.66
CA ASP A 30 -7.38 -6.10 19.46
C ASP A 30 -8.58 -5.28 18.97
N PHE A 31 -9.43 -5.91 18.15
CA PHE A 31 -10.63 -5.29 17.60
C PHE A 31 -11.75 -5.05 18.63
N SER A 32 -11.54 -5.37 19.91
CA SER A 32 -12.40 -4.93 21.00
C SER A 32 -11.99 -3.57 21.59
N ASN A 33 -10.80 -3.06 21.23
CA ASN A 33 -10.27 -1.78 21.66
C ASN A 33 -10.34 -0.75 20.53
N ILE A 34 -11.05 0.34 20.78
CA ILE A 34 -11.31 1.38 19.78
C ILE A 34 -10.03 2.08 19.29
N GLU A 35 -9.06 2.34 20.16
CA GLU A 35 -7.79 2.98 19.78
C GLU A 35 -6.94 2.01 18.96
N ASP A 36 -7.02 0.73 19.26
CA ASP A 36 -6.27 -0.29 18.52
C ASP A 36 -6.81 -0.47 17.09
N ILE A 37 -8.12 -0.29 16.92
CA ILE A 37 -8.78 -0.30 15.62
C ILE A 37 -8.42 0.97 14.82
N LYS A 38 -8.33 2.13 15.47
CA LYS A 38 -7.86 3.37 14.81
C LYS A 38 -6.43 3.21 14.31
N ASP A 39 -5.54 2.62 15.12
CA ASP A 39 -4.18 2.29 14.70
C ASP A 39 -4.20 1.31 13.51
N ALA A 40 -5.03 0.26 13.57
CA ALA A 40 -5.17 -0.70 12.47
C ALA A 40 -5.59 -0.02 11.17
N PHE A 41 -6.60 0.86 11.22
CA PHE A 41 -7.04 1.65 10.07
C PHE A 41 -5.91 2.51 9.52
N MET A 42 -5.28 3.31 10.38
CA MET A 42 -4.23 4.24 10.00
C MET A 42 -3.02 3.55 9.35
N TYR A 43 -2.48 2.49 9.96
CA TYR A 43 -1.30 1.81 9.42
C TYR A 43 -1.60 0.96 8.18
N THR A 44 -2.80 0.36 8.09
CA THR A 44 -3.17 -0.44 6.91
C THR A 44 -3.37 0.45 5.69
N VAL A 45 -3.99 1.61 5.87
CA VAL A 45 -4.10 2.62 4.81
C VAL A 45 -2.72 3.13 4.42
N ALA A 46 -1.86 3.48 5.37
CA ALA A 46 -0.52 3.96 5.06
C ALA A 46 0.32 2.93 4.27
N GLU A 47 0.29 1.65 4.68
CA GLU A 47 0.96 0.56 3.94
C GLU A 47 0.47 0.46 2.49
N TYR A 48 -0.85 0.55 2.29
CA TYR A 48 -1.44 0.54 0.95
C TYR A 48 -0.97 1.72 0.10
N MET A 49 -1.06 2.94 0.65
CA MET A 49 -0.67 4.16 -0.07
C MET A 49 0.82 4.12 -0.46
N ASP A 50 1.69 3.66 0.44
CA ASP A 50 3.12 3.49 0.19
C ASP A 50 3.38 2.50 -0.95
N PHE A 51 2.88 1.27 -0.86
CA PHE A 51 3.15 0.26 -1.89
C PHE A 51 2.52 0.59 -3.24
N LYS A 52 1.33 1.21 -3.24
CA LYS A 52 0.70 1.72 -4.46
C LYS A 52 1.62 2.76 -5.12
N ASN A 53 2.10 3.75 -4.37
CA ASN A 53 3.00 4.78 -4.90
C ASN A 53 4.32 4.18 -5.41
N TYR A 54 4.96 3.27 -4.65
CA TYR A 54 6.19 2.62 -5.11
C TYR A 54 5.99 1.81 -6.38
N SER A 55 4.84 1.13 -6.51
CA SER A 55 4.49 0.40 -7.73
C SER A 55 4.32 1.35 -8.92
N SER A 56 3.66 2.49 -8.72
CA SER A 56 3.46 3.51 -9.76
C SER A 56 4.79 4.13 -10.20
N ASP A 57 5.64 4.53 -9.26
CA ASP A 57 6.94 5.14 -9.53
C ASP A 57 7.87 4.19 -10.31
N LEU A 58 7.87 2.90 -9.93
CA LEU A 58 8.65 1.88 -10.65
C LEU A 58 8.08 1.62 -12.05
N GLY A 59 6.77 1.67 -12.22
CA GLY A 59 6.12 1.57 -13.52
C GLY A 59 6.55 2.71 -14.45
N GLU A 60 6.48 3.95 -13.97
CA GLU A 60 6.91 5.13 -14.73
C GLU A 60 8.41 5.09 -15.05
N LEU A 61 9.25 4.68 -14.08
CA LEU A 61 10.68 4.52 -14.32
C LEU A 61 10.99 3.43 -15.35
N LEU A 62 10.25 2.32 -15.33
CA LEU A 62 10.42 1.24 -16.30
C LEU A 62 10.05 1.69 -17.71
N GLU A 63 8.96 2.45 -17.87
CA GLU A 63 8.55 3.03 -19.15
C GLU A 63 9.61 3.99 -19.71
N LYS A 64 10.09 4.94 -18.89
CA LYS A 64 11.19 5.85 -19.27
C LYS A 64 12.47 5.11 -19.65
N TYR A 65 12.75 4.00 -18.95
CA TYR A 65 13.91 3.16 -19.24
C TYR A 65 13.74 2.39 -20.56
N ASP A 66 12.53 1.90 -20.85
CA ASP A 66 12.21 1.25 -22.13
C ASP A 66 12.38 2.20 -23.31
N GLU A 67 11.85 3.42 -23.22
CA GLU A 67 12.06 4.48 -24.23
C GLU A 67 13.56 4.80 -24.44
N SER A 68 14.32 4.87 -23.33
CA SER A 68 15.76 5.09 -23.39
C SER A 68 16.49 3.93 -24.08
N MET A 69 16.03 2.70 -23.87
CA MET A 69 16.56 1.52 -24.55
C MET A 69 16.24 1.55 -26.04
N GLU A 70 15.01 1.91 -26.43
CA GLU A 70 14.61 2.05 -27.83
C GLU A 70 15.52 3.04 -28.56
N TYR A 71 15.82 4.18 -27.93
CA TYR A 71 16.61 5.23 -28.56
C TYR A 71 18.12 4.96 -28.58
N TYR A 72 18.71 4.58 -27.45
CA TYR A 72 20.17 4.46 -27.30
C TYR A 72 20.69 3.04 -27.52
N TYR A 73 19.84 2.02 -27.35
CA TYR A 73 20.20 0.61 -27.44
C TYR A 73 19.22 -0.21 -28.31
N PRO A 74 18.83 0.25 -29.51
CA PRO A 74 17.72 -0.32 -30.29
C PRO A 74 17.90 -1.81 -30.62
N VAL A 75 19.13 -2.26 -30.88
CA VAL A 75 19.42 -3.68 -31.13
C VAL A 75 19.18 -4.53 -29.86
N THR A 76 19.55 -4.00 -28.69
CA THR A 76 19.30 -4.69 -27.40
C THR A 76 17.83 -4.65 -27.00
N TRP A 77 17.09 -3.62 -27.42
CA TRP A 77 15.65 -3.51 -27.19
C TRP A 77 14.83 -4.45 -28.10
N LEU A 78 15.22 -4.58 -29.37
CA LEU A 78 14.56 -5.48 -30.34
C LEU A 78 14.84 -6.96 -30.05
N ASP A 79 16.05 -7.28 -29.61
CA ASP A 79 16.44 -8.66 -29.36
C ASP A 79 15.97 -9.09 -27.96
N ASN A 80 15.33 -10.26 -27.91
CA ASN A 80 14.75 -10.81 -26.69
C ASN A 80 15.85 -10.97 -25.62
N PRO A 81 15.67 -10.47 -24.37
CA PRO A 81 16.69 -10.45 -23.31
C PRO A 81 17.44 -11.75 -23.01
N ASP A 82 16.96 -12.89 -23.50
CA ASP A 82 17.53 -14.22 -23.28
C ASP A 82 18.76 -14.54 -24.14
N ASP A 83 19.06 -13.78 -25.22
CA ASP A 83 20.25 -14.03 -26.07
C ASP A 83 21.47 -13.20 -25.63
N SER A 84 21.87 -13.39 -24.37
CA SER A 84 22.78 -12.50 -23.61
C SER A 84 24.18 -12.29 -24.20
N ASP A 85 24.64 -13.08 -25.17
CA ASP A 85 26.04 -13.05 -25.63
C ASP A 85 26.37 -11.98 -26.67
N LYS A 86 25.37 -11.25 -27.19
CA LYS A 86 25.57 -10.16 -28.16
C LYS A 86 25.17 -8.77 -27.67
N HIS A 87 24.58 -8.67 -26.49
CA HIS A 87 23.98 -7.43 -25.99
C HIS A 87 24.69 -6.85 -24.77
N ASP A 88 24.44 -5.57 -24.50
CA ASP A 88 24.91 -4.94 -23.27
C ASP A 88 24.20 -5.58 -22.07
N LYS A 89 24.91 -6.52 -21.43
CA LYS A 89 24.41 -7.29 -20.27
C LYS A 89 24.00 -6.37 -19.10
N LYS A 90 24.55 -5.16 -18.97
CA LYS A 90 24.16 -4.22 -17.91
C LYS A 90 22.81 -3.58 -18.20
N VAL A 91 22.55 -3.22 -19.47
CA VAL A 91 21.28 -2.63 -19.90
C VAL A 91 20.12 -3.60 -19.65
N LEU A 92 20.28 -4.86 -20.09
CA LEU A 92 19.28 -5.92 -19.87
C LEU A 92 19.10 -6.27 -18.38
N LYS A 93 20.18 -6.27 -17.61
CA LYS A 93 20.11 -6.51 -16.16
C LYS A 93 19.35 -5.40 -15.44
N ALA A 94 19.54 -4.14 -15.81
CA ALA A 94 18.80 -3.03 -15.24
C ALA A 94 17.31 -3.13 -15.58
N TYR A 95 16.96 -3.40 -16.85
CA TYR A 95 15.57 -3.64 -17.28
C TYR A 95 14.90 -4.74 -16.45
N SER A 96 15.50 -5.93 -16.42
CA SER A 96 14.95 -7.08 -15.69
C SER A 96 14.84 -6.84 -14.17
N SER A 97 15.79 -6.09 -13.58
CA SER A 97 15.75 -5.75 -12.17
C SER A 97 14.62 -4.76 -11.85
N LEU A 98 14.44 -3.72 -12.69
CA LEU A 98 13.36 -2.75 -12.57
C LEU A 98 12.00 -3.45 -12.71
N ARG A 99 11.85 -4.27 -13.76
CA ARG A 99 10.62 -5.03 -14.00
C ARG A 99 10.27 -5.94 -12.83
N LYS A 100 11.24 -6.72 -12.34
CA LYS A 100 11.02 -7.58 -11.18
C LYS A 100 10.63 -6.79 -9.93
N ALA A 101 11.31 -5.67 -9.66
CA ALA A 101 10.95 -4.82 -8.53
C ALA A 101 9.54 -4.24 -8.67
N GLY A 102 9.15 -3.82 -9.88
CA GLY A 102 7.80 -3.36 -10.19
C GLY A 102 6.75 -4.45 -9.97
N ASP A 103 6.99 -5.67 -10.45
CA ASP A 103 6.10 -6.81 -10.25
C ASP A 103 5.94 -7.14 -8.75
N ASP A 104 7.04 -7.16 -7.99
CA ASP A 104 7.04 -7.41 -6.55
C ASP A 104 6.27 -6.30 -5.79
N MET A 105 6.45 -5.02 -6.15
CA MET A 105 5.72 -3.90 -5.53
C MET A 105 4.24 -3.90 -5.90
N GLN A 106 3.89 -4.22 -7.15
CA GLN A 106 2.49 -4.36 -7.56
C GLN A 106 1.79 -5.47 -6.76
N PHE A 107 2.48 -6.59 -6.52
CA PHE A 107 1.95 -7.66 -5.67
C PHE A 107 1.69 -7.17 -4.24
N LEU A 108 2.64 -6.43 -3.65
CA LEU A 108 2.48 -5.87 -2.31
C LEU A 108 1.32 -4.85 -2.24
N ALA A 109 1.23 -3.97 -3.23
CA ALA A 109 0.14 -2.98 -3.35
C ALA A 109 -1.23 -3.66 -3.39
N ARG A 110 -1.41 -4.66 -4.25
CA ARG A 110 -2.66 -5.45 -4.33
C ARG A 110 -2.95 -6.19 -3.02
N ARG A 111 -1.93 -6.72 -2.35
CA ARG A 111 -2.11 -7.38 -1.06
C ARG A 111 -2.63 -6.39 -0.01
N SER A 112 -2.01 -5.22 0.11
CA SER A 112 -2.44 -4.19 1.06
C SER A 112 -3.80 -3.59 0.71
N GLU A 113 -4.12 -3.41 -0.57
CA GLU A 113 -5.45 -2.98 -1.05
C GLU A 113 -6.54 -3.92 -0.53
N ASN A 114 -6.35 -5.23 -0.69
CA ASN A 114 -7.27 -6.23 -0.19
C ASN A 114 -7.45 -6.17 1.34
N GLU A 115 -6.39 -5.84 2.09
CA GLU A 115 -6.48 -5.68 3.54
C GLU A 115 -7.22 -4.39 3.93
N VAL A 116 -7.01 -3.28 3.21
CA VAL A 116 -7.79 -2.03 3.38
C VAL A 116 -9.27 -2.29 3.12
N ILE A 117 -9.63 -2.92 2.00
CA ILE A 117 -11.03 -3.22 1.65
C ILE A 117 -11.69 -4.07 2.74
N LYS A 118 -11.03 -5.16 3.18
CA LYS A 118 -11.55 -6.02 4.26
C LYS A 118 -11.74 -5.25 5.55
N LEU A 119 -10.77 -4.40 5.91
CA LEU A 119 -10.82 -3.61 7.12
C LEU A 119 -11.98 -2.61 7.07
N ILE A 120 -12.10 -1.83 6.00
CA ILE A 120 -13.20 -0.88 5.80
C ILE A 120 -14.56 -1.59 5.81
N SER A 121 -14.70 -2.68 5.07
CA SER A 121 -15.93 -3.49 5.07
C SER A 121 -16.31 -3.94 6.48
N HIS A 122 -15.34 -4.41 7.26
CA HIS A 122 -15.57 -4.78 8.65
C HIS A 122 -15.98 -3.58 9.50
N LEU A 123 -15.24 -2.46 9.43
CA LEU A 123 -15.53 -1.24 10.20
C LEU A 123 -16.93 -0.70 9.91
N LEU A 124 -17.29 -0.62 8.64
CA LEU A 124 -18.55 -0.01 8.20
C LEU A 124 -19.76 -0.94 8.35
N SER A 125 -19.54 -2.23 8.60
CA SER A 125 -20.58 -3.18 9.03
C SER A 125 -20.96 -3.08 10.52
N GLY A 126 -20.18 -2.32 11.31
CA GLY A 126 -20.41 -2.10 12.74
C GLY A 126 -21.61 -1.19 13.04
N SER A 127 -21.89 -0.99 14.33
CA SER A 127 -22.96 -0.06 14.75
C SER A 127 -22.63 1.38 14.37
N LYS A 128 -23.65 2.23 14.29
CA LYS A 128 -23.48 3.66 14.02
C LYS A 128 -22.50 4.32 14.99
N GLU A 129 -22.64 4.04 16.29
CA GLU A 129 -21.77 4.58 17.35
C GLU A 129 -20.32 4.09 17.20
N PHE A 130 -20.14 2.83 16.79
CA PHE A 130 -18.81 2.27 16.54
C PHE A 130 -18.12 2.98 15.37
N ARG A 131 -18.83 3.16 14.24
CA ARG A 131 -18.29 3.86 13.06
C ARG A 131 -17.90 5.30 13.37
N ILE A 132 -18.77 6.03 14.06
CA ILE A 132 -18.49 7.41 14.51
C ILE A 132 -17.28 7.43 15.46
N GLY A 133 -17.18 6.45 16.36
CA GLY A 133 -16.07 6.39 17.33
C GLY A 133 -14.69 6.16 16.68
N ILE A 134 -14.64 5.50 15.52
CA ILE A 134 -13.40 5.25 14.77
C ILE A 134 -13.13 6.35 13.75
N LEU A 135 -14.11 6.66 12.91
CA LEU A 135 -13.96 7.46 11.70
C LEU A 135 -14.53 8.89 11.85
N GLY A 136 -15.14 9.21 12.98
CA GLY A 136 -15.83 10.49 13.21
C GLY A 136 -17.17 10.62 12.50
N LYS A 137 -17.48 9.74 11.54
CA LYS A 137 -18.72 9.73 10.75
C LYS A 137 -19.28 8.30 10.63
N ALA A 138 -20.59 8.22 10.43
CA ALA A 138 -21.30 6.96 10.21
C ALA A 138 -21.42 6.65 8.71
N TYR A 139 -20.29 6.40 8.03
CA TYR A 139 -20.34 6.05 6.62
C TYR A 139 -21.15 4.78 6.37
N ILE A 140 -21.89 4.77 5.27
CA ILE A 140 -22.65 3.64 4.79
C ILE A 140 -21.77 2.87 3.80
N TYR A 141 -21.47 1.61 4.12
CA TYR A 141 -20.66 0.76 3.24
C TYR A 141 -21.39 0.51 1.92
N ASP A 142 -20.67 0.69 0.82
CA ASP A 142 -21.08 0.33 -0.52
C ASP A 142 -19.87 -0.21 -1.28
N GLU A 143 -20.02 -1.37 -1.92
CA GLU A 143 -18.90 -2.06 -2.58
C GLU A 143 -18.46 -1.36 -3.88
N GLU A 144 -19.40 -0.75 -4.61
CA GLU A 144 -19.09 -0.01 -5.84
C GLU A 144 -18.33 1.27 -5.48
N LYS A 145 -18.82 2.02 -4.49
CA LYS A 145 -18.12 3.23 -3.99
C LYS A 145 -16.75 2.92 -3.38
N MET A 146 -16.60 1.76 -2.74
CA MET A 146 -15.28 1.32 -2.26
C MET A 146 -14.32 1.11 -3.43
N SER A 147 -14.79 0.53 -4.53
CA SER A 147 -13.97 0.35 -5.73
C SER A 147 -13.59 1.71 -6.34
N GLU A 148 -14.52 2.66 -6.38
CA GLU A 148 -14.26 4.03 -6.83
C GLU A 148 -13.22 4.76 -5.94
N ILE A 149 -13.25 4.55 -4.61
CA ILE A 149 -12.25 5.10 -3.68
C ILE A 149 -10.86 4.52 -4.00
N ILE A 150 -10.75 3.21 -4.23
CA ILE A 150 -9.48 2.56 -4.57
C ILE A 150 -8.94 3.12 -5.90
N ASP A 151 -9.78 3.25 -6.92
CA ASP A 151 -9.39 3.82 -8.21
C ASP A 151 -8.97 5.29 -8.07
N SER A 152 -9.73 6.10 -7.33
CA SER A 152 -9.42 7.52 -7.09
C SER A 152 -8.17 7.71 -6.24
N SER A 153 -7.80 6.72 -5.43
CA SER A 153 -6.58 6.78 -4.63
C SER A 153 -5.31 6.89 -5.47
N PHE A 154 -5.33 6.48 -6.75
CA PHE A 154 -4.19 6.62 -7.65
C PHE A 154 -3.80 8.08 -7.91
N ASP A 155 -4.73 9.02 -7.78
CA ASP A 155 -4.46 10.47 -7.93
C ASP A 155 -3.74 11.06 -6.71
N ILE A 156 -3.75 10.37 -5.57
CA ILE A 156 -2.99 10.77 -4.39
C ILE A 156 -1.54 10.38 -4.60
N THR A 157 -0.74 11.40 -4.87
CA THR A 157 0.73 11.36 -4.87
C THR A 157 1.23 12.06 -3.61
N ASP A 158 2.44 11.71 -3.11
CA ASP A 158 3.11 12.48 -2.06
C ASP A 158 2.52 12.43 -0.62
N THR A 159 2.21 11.25 -0.09
CA THR A 159 1.96 11.10 1.36
C THR A 159 3.28 10.85 2.10
N TYR A 160 3.75 11.80 2.90
CA TYR A 160 5.05 11.74 3.58
C TYR A 160 4.97 11.25 5.03
N SER A 161 3.78 10.96 5.53
CA SER A 161 3.54 10.45 6.87
C SER A 161 2.31 9.55 6.90
N VAL A 162 2.31 8.65 7.88
CA VAL A 162 1.20 7.72 8.14
C VAL A 162 -0.12 8.48 8.36
N GLU A 163 -0.06 9.61 9.07
CA GLU A 163 -1.21 10.46 9.33
C GLU A 163 -1.78 11.07 8.06
N GLN A 164 -0.91 11.60 7.17
CA GLN A 164 -1.33 12.16 5.88
C GLN A 164 -1.95 11.10 4.98
N SER A 165 -1.36 9.90 4.89
CA SER A 165 -1.95 8.80 4.11
C SER A 165 -3.36 8.47 4.59
N ARG A 166 -3.56 8.43 5.90
CA ARG A 166 -4.88 8.22 6.52
C ARG A 166 -5.83 9.37 6.24
N ASP A 167 -5.39 10.62 6.38
CA ASP A 167 -6.25 11.79 6.17
C ASP A 167 -6.71 11.91 4.71
N SER A 168 -5.80 11.75 3.74
CA SER A 168 -6.15 11.76 2.32
C SER A 168 -7.08 10.61 1.93
N PHE A 169 -6.95 9.44 2.55
CA PHE A 169 -7.88 8.34 2.31
C PHE A 169 -9.27 8.63 2.90
N VAL A 170 -9.35 9.27 4.07
CA VAL A 170 -10.63 9.71 4.66
C VAL A 170 -11.29 10.79 3.80
N GLU A 171 -10.52 11.68 3.17
CA GLU A 171 -11.05 12.64 2.19
C GLU A 171 -11.71 11.92 1.00
N LEU A 172 -11.10 10.86 0.47
CA LEU A 172 -11.75 10.03 -0.56
C LEU A 172 -13.04 9.37 -0.05
N MET A 173 -13.03 8.87 1.19
CA MET A 173 -14.25 8.31 1.79
C MET A 173 -15.35 9.37 1.91
N ASP A 174 -15.00 10.61 2.24
CA ASP A 174 -15.94 11.74 2.31
C ASP A 174 -16.53 12.12 0.96
N GLU A 175 -15.74 11.98 -0.11
CA GLU A 175 -16.18 12.28 -1.48
C GLU A 175 -17.13 11.22 -2.04
N HIS A 176 -16.98 9.96 -1.63
CA HIS A 176 -17.67 8.82 -2.25
C HIS A 176 -18.77 8.22 -1.37
N PHE A 177 -18.53 7.99 -0.07
CA PHE A 177 -19.50 7.34 0.80
C PHE A 177 -20.60 8.28 1.28
N ASP A 178 -21.82 7.75 1.36
CA ASP A 178 -22.91 8.44 2.05
C ASP A 178 -22.74 8.32 3.57
N VAL A 179 -23.26 9.31 4.30
CA VAL A 179 -23.23 9.33 5.76
C VAL A 179 -24.65 9.14 6.30
N GLU A 180 -24.80 8.22 7.25
CA GLU A 180 -26.07 8.01 7.95
C GLU A 180 -26.35 9.15 8.93
N ASP A 181 -27.49 9.83 8.74
CA ASP A 181 -28.02 10.90 9.59
C ASP A 181 -28.20 10.48 11.05
#